data_AF-A0A933BIW1-F1
#
_entry.id   AF-A0A933BIW1-F1
#
_cell.length_a   1.000
_cell.length_b   1.000
_cell.length_c   1.000
_cell.angle_alpha   90.00
_cell.angle_beta   90.00
_cell.angle_gamma   90.00
#
_symmetry.space_group_name_H-M   'P 1'
#
loop_
_entity.id
_entity.type
_entity.pdbx_description
1 polymer ?
#
loop_
_entity_poly.entity_id
_entity_poly.type
_entity_poly.pdbx_seq_one_letter_code
_entity_poly.pdbx_strand_id
1 'polypeptide(L)'
;MLQMILLGLAVGVAFGYALQRGRFCMNSTFRDILVGRDLTLLRAYLLALLIQMVGVRAMATLGWFELGITPFFWQATLLGGFVFGLGMAFSGG
;
A
#
# COMPACT_ATOMS: atom_id res chain seq x y z
N MET A 1 13.39 11.78 -19.84
CA MET A 1 13.95 11.13 -18.63
C MET A 1 13.90 12.03 -17.41
N LEU A 2 14.51 13.22 -17.43
CA LEU A 2 14.53 14.12 -16.27
C LEU A 2 13.13 14.48 -15.74
N GLN A 3 12.17 14.76 -16.63
CA GLN A 3 10.77 15.03 -16.28
C GLN A 3 10.10 13.89 -15.50
N MET A 4 10.36 12.63 -15.87
CA MET A 4 9.78 11.47 -15.17
C MET A 4 10.37 11.32 -13.77
N ILE A 5 11.66 11.61 -13.60
CA ILE A 5 12.34 11.55 -12.31
C ILE A 5 11.79 12.63 -11.36
N LEU A 6 11.62 13.86 -11.87
CA LEU A 6 11.04 14.96 -11.11
C LEU A 6 9.60 14.69 -10.68
N LEU A 7 8.76 14.17 -11.58
CA LEU A 7 7.39 13.77 -11.25
C LEU A 7 7.35 12.63 -10.23
N GLY A 8 8.20 11.61 -10.41
CA GLY A 8 8.33 10.51 -9.46
C GLY A 8 8.75 10.97 -8.07
N LEU A 9 9.71 11.91 -7.99
CA LEU A 9 10.14 12.50 -6.73
C LEU A 9 9.00 13.30 -6.07
N ALA A 10 8.28 14.12 -6.83
CA ALA A 10 7.16 14.91 -6.30
C ALA A 10 6.06 14.01 -5.73
N VAL A 11 5.68 12.94 -6.45
CA VAL A 11 4.69 11.96 -5.98
C VAL A 11 5.21 11.20 -4.76
N GLY A 12 6.48 10.79 -4.75
CA GLY A 12 7.11 10.10 -3.62
C GLY A 12 7.14 10.95 -2.35
N VAL A 13 7.47 12.23 -2.45
CA VAL A 13 7.46 13.16 -1.32
C VAL A 13 6.04 13.37 -0.79
N ALA A 14 5.07 13.59 -1.68
CA ALA A 14 3.67 13.74 -1.30
C ALA A 14 3.11 12.50 -0.60
N PHE A 15 3.43 11.30 -1.13
CA PHE A 15 3.02 10.03 -0.53
C PHE A 15 3.70 9.79 0.82
N GLY A 16 5.01 10.07 0.93
CA GLY A 16 5.76 9.97 2.18
C GLY A 16 5.20 10.87 3.28
N TYR A 17 4.86 12.12 2.94
CA TYR A 17 4.22 13.05 3.87
C TYR A 17 2.87 12.53 4.38
N ALA A 18 2.04 12.00 3.48
CA ALA A 18 0.74 11.42 3.85
C ALA A 18 0.89 10.22 4.80
N LEU A 19 1.86 9.32 4.53
CA LEU A 19 2.15 8.17 5.38
C LEU A 19 2.65 8.58 6.77
N GLN A 20 3.56 9.55 6.85
CA GLN A 20 4.09 10.05 8.12
C GLN A 20 2.99 10.69 8.99
N ARG A 21 2.10 11.50 8.39
CA ARG A 21 0.99 12.13 9.13
C ARG A 21 -0.08 11.12 9.56
N GLY A 22 -0.32 10.09 8.74
CA GLY A 22 -1.29 9.04 9.05
C GLY A 22 -0.79 7.94 9.98
N ARG A 23 0.53 7.91 10.30
CA ARG A 23 1.19 6.80 11.02
C ARG A 23 0.76 5.43 10.44
N PHE A 24 0.65 5.38 9.11
CA PHE A 24 0.15 4.19 8.42
C PHE A 24 1.19 3.09 8.48
N CYS A 25 0.98 2.17 9.42
CA CYS A 25 1.66 0.89 9.43
C CYS A 25 0.63 -0.24 9.39
N MET A 26 0.71 -1.07 8.36
CA MET A 26 -0.21 -2.20 8.18
C MET A 26 -0.07 -3.21 9.34
N ASN A 27 1.16 -3.45 9.82
CA ASN A 27 1.42 -4.29 10.98
C ASN A 27 0.80 -3.73 12.28
N SER A 28 0.95 -2.42 12.53
CA SER A 28 0.32 -1.75 13.67
C SER A 28 -1.20 -1.83 13.63
N THR A 29 -1.79 -1.76 12.43
CA THR A 29 -3.25 -1.86 12.26
C THR A 29 -3.78 -3.20 12.75
N PHE A 30 -3.12 -4.32 12.41
CA PHE A 30 -3.50 -5.63 12.92
C PHE A 30 -3.30 -5.74 14.43
N ARG A 31 -2.21 -5.16 14.95
CA ARG A 31 -1.92 -5.16 16.39
C ARG A 31 -2.95 -4.35 17.19
N ASP A 32 -3.39 -3.20 16.66
CA ASP A 32 -4.40 -2.35 17.29
C ASP A 32 -5.79 -3.00 17.27
N ILE A 33 -6.12 -3.78 16.25
CA ILE A 33 -7.36 -4.58 16.22
C ILE A 33 -7.34 -5.66 17.31
N LEU A 34 -6.22 -6.37 17.46
CA LEU A 34 -6.10 -7.49 18.40
C LEU A 34 -5.94 -7.04 19.86
N VAL A 35 -5.17 -5.97 20.11
CA VAL A 35 -4.78 -5.53 21.46
C VAL A 35 -5.53 -4.27 21.89
N GLY A 36 -5.62 -3.26 21.03
CA GLY A 36 -6.23 -1.96 21.34
C GLY A 36 -7.74 -1.89 21.15
N ARG A 37 -8.33 -2.80 20.34
CA ARG A 37 -9.71 -2.74 19.81
C ARG A 37 -10.04 -1.46 19.03
N ASP A 38 -9.03 -0.74 18.56
CA ASP A 38 -9.22 0.50 17.82
C ASP A 38 -9.33 0.24 16.31
N LEU A 39 -10.51 0.53 15.75
CA LEU A 39 -10.82 0.29 14.33
C LEU A 39 -10.55 1.50 13.43
N THR A 40 -10.05 2.60 13.99
CA THR A 40 -9.87 3.87 13.27
C THR A 40 -8.87 3.73 12.12
N LEU A 41 -7.71 3.10 12.37
CA LEU A 41 -6.69 2.84 11.34
C LEU A 41 -7.19 1.88 10.26
N LEU A 42 -7.94 0.83 10.65
CA LEU A 42 -8.53 -0.11 9.71
C LEU A 42 -9.53 0.57 8.76
N ARG A 43 -10.40 1.43 9.29
CA ARG A 43 -11.36 2.21 8.49
C ARG A 43 -10.65 3.15 7.51
N ALA A 44 -9.58 3.82 7.97
CA ALA A 44 -8.78 4.69 7.11
C ALA A 44 -8.09 3.88 5.98
N TYR A 45 -7.56 2.70 6.28
CA TYR A 45 -6.96 1.81 5.29
C TYR A 45 -7.98 1.30 4.26
N LEU A 46 -9.15 0.83 4.72
CA LEU A 46 -10.22 0.37 3.84
C LEU A 46 -10.71 1.48 2.92
N LEU A 47 -10.88 2.70 3.44
CA LEU A 47 -11.29 3.85 2.63
C LEU A 47 -10.24 4.16 1.56
N ALA A 48 -8.96 4.18 1.92
CA ALA A 48 -7.86 4.38 0.96
C ALA A 48 -7.84 3.28 -0.12
N LEU A 49 -8.04 2.02 0.27
CA LEU A 49 -8.10 0.88 -0.65
C LEU A 49 -9.27 1.00 -1.63
N LEU A 50 -10.45 1.39 -1.16
CA LEU A 50 -11.61 1.62 -2.02
C LEU A 50 -11.39 2.75 -3.01
N ILE A 51 -10.84 3.88 -2.55
CA ILE A 51 -10.49 5.01 -3.42
C ILE A 51 -9.46 4.58 -4.48
N GLN A 52 -8.45 3.80 -4.08
CA GLN A 52 -7.43 3.27 -4.99
C GLN A 52 -8.06 2.36 -6.05
N MET A 53 -8.90 1.40 -5.65
CA MET A 53 -9.57 0.47 -6.56
C MET A 53 -10.42 1.21 -7.60
N VAL A 54 -11.22 2.18 -7.17
CA VAL A 54 -12.08 2.97 -8.06
C VAL A 54 -11.23 3.88 -8.96
N GLY A 55 -10.23 4.57 -8.41
CA GLY A 55 -9.37 5.48 -9.16
C GLY A 55 -8.56 4.76 -10.25
N VAL A 56 -7.95 3.62 -9.92
CA VAL A 56 -7.20 2.79 -10.88
C VAL A 56 -8.15 2.28 -11.97
N ARG A 57 -9.33 1.77 -11.60
CA ARG A 57 -10.30 1.29 -12.60
C ARG A 57 -10.77 2.40 -13.54
N ALA A 58 -11.05 3.59 -13.00
CA ALA A 58 -11.49 4.74 -13.79
C ALA A 58 -10.42 5.17 -14.81
N MET A 59 -9.17 5.32 -14.35
CA MET A 59 -8.05 5.70 -15.22
C MET A 59 -7.74 4.62 -16.28
N ALA A 60 -7.91 3.34 -15.96
CA ALA A 60 -7.79 2.25 -16.93
C ALA A 60 -8.90 2.32 -18.00
N THR A 61 -10.15 2.62 -17.63
CA THR A 61 -11.24 2.79 -18.61
C THR A 61 -11.07 4.02 -19.51
N LEU A 62 -10.33 5.03 -19.06
CA LEU A 62 -9.98 6.23 -19.82
C LEU A 62 -8.79 6.00 -20.78
N GLY A 63 -8.18 4.81 -20.78
CA GLY A 63 -7.05 4.47 -21.65
C GLY A 63 -5.74 5.15 -21.27
N TRP A 64 -5.60 5.66 -20.05
CA TRP A 64 -4.38 6.35 -19.60
C TRP A 64 -3.25 5.38 -19.21
N PHE A 65 -3.59 4.15 -18.83
CA PHE A 65 -2.62 3.08 -18.58
C PHE A 65 -3.22 1.69 -18.81
N GLU A 66 -2.38 0.74 -19.21
CA GLU A 66 -2.71 -0.68 -19.32
C GLU A 66 -2.60 -1.35 -17.94
N LEU A 67 -3.60 -2.16 -17.57
CA LEU A 67 -3.56 -2.95 -16.34
C LEU A 67 -2.58 -4.11 -16.53
N GLY A 68 -1.34 -3.95 -16.06
CA GLY A 68 -0.34 -5.01 -16.01
C GLY A 68 -0.68 -6.06 -14.96
N ILE A 69 -1.57 -6.99 -15.30
CA ILE A 69 -1.91 -8.13 -14.43
C ILE A 69 -0.74 -9.11 -14.48
N THR A 70 0.03 -9.18 -13.40
CA THR A 70 1.10 -10.16 -13.27
C THR A 70 0.54 -11.57 -13.08
N PRO A 71 1.18 -12.61 -13.66
CA PRO A 71 0.76 -13.98 -13.46
C PRO A 71 0.87 -14.37 -11.98
N PHE A 72 -0.16 -15.07 -11.48
CA PHE A 72 -0.24 -15.47 -10.08
C PHE A 72 0.60 -16.71 -9.80
N PHE A 73 1.75 -16.52 -9.15
CA PHE A 73 2.62 -17.61 -8.69
C PHE A 73 2.38 -17.91 -7.21
N TRP A 74 1.48 -18.86 -6.91
CA TRP A 74 1.04 -19.13 -5.55
C TRP A 74 2.18 -19.46 -4.57
N GLN A 75 3.20 -20.22 -5.02
CA GLN A 75 4.36 -20.59 -4.21
C GLN A 75 5.21 -19.36 -3.84
N ALA A 76 5.49 -18.50 -4.82
CA ALA A 76 6.28 -17.29 -4.62
C ALA A 76 5.54 -16.29 -3.73
N THR A 77 4.22 -16.17 -3.88
CA THR A 77 3.40 -15.31 -3.02
C THR A 77 3.37 -15.80 -1.57
N LEU A 78 3.26 -17.10 -1.34
CA LEU A 78 3.21 -17.66 0.01
C LEU A 78 4.57 -17.53 0.72
N LEU A 79 5.65 -17.97 0.08
CA LEU A 79 7.00 -17.91 0.65
C LEU A 79 7.49 -16.47 0.78
N GLY A 80 7.30 -15.64 -0.24
CA GLY A 80 7.69 -14.24 -0.23
C GLY A 80 6.92 -13.45 0.82
N GLY A 81 5.61 -13.67 0.96
CA GLY A 81 4.78 -13.04 1.97
C GLY A 81 5.22 -13.42 3.39
N PHE A 82 5.56 -14.69 3.63
CA PHE A 82 6.05 -15.16 4.94
C PHE A 82 7.40 -14.54 5.32
N VAL A 83 8.37 -14.54 4.39
CA VAL A 83 9.70 -13.94 4.61
C VAL A 83 9.59 -12.43 4.82
N PHE A 84 8.75 -11.75 4.03
CA PHE A 84 8.50 -10.32 4.18
C PHE A 84 7.86 -9.98 5.54
N GLY A 85 6.89 -10.78 5.99
CA GLY A 85 6.26 -10.65 7.30
C GLY A 85 7.26 -10.80 8.46
N LEU A 86 8.12 -11.83 8.40
CA LEU A 86 9.20 -12.03 9.36
C LEU A 86 10.17 -10.83 9.39
N GLY A 87 10.56 -10.33 8.22
CA GLY A 87 11.42 -9.16 8.10
C GLY A 87 10.83 -7.93 8.78
N MET A 88 9.55 -7.62 8.53
CA MET A 88 8.87 -6.51 9.17
C MET A 88 8.81 -6.65 10.69
N ALA A 89 8.53 -7.86 11.20
CA ALA A 89 8.45 -8.09 12.64
C ALA A 89 9.80 -7.85 13.34
N PHE A 90 10.91 -8.30 12.74
CA PHE A 90 12.25 -8.09 13.31
C PHE A 90 12.75 -6.65 13.19
N SER A 91 12.36 -5.92 12.16
CA SER A 91 12.76 -4.53 11.97
C SER A 91 12.00 -3.52 12.85
N GLY A 92 11.04 -3.99 13.65
CA GLY A 92 10.11 -3.10 14.37
C GLY A 92 9.18 -2.34 13.43
N GLY A 93 8.86 -2.96 12.29
CA GLY A 93 7.97 -2.44 11.25
C GLY A 93 6.57 -2.18 11.76
#